data_AF-A0A090WKI0-F1
#
_entry.id   AF-A0A090WKI0-F1
#
_cell.length_a   1.000
_cell.length_b   1.000
_cell.length_c   1.000
_cell.angle_alpha   90.00
_cell.angle_beta   90.00
_cell.angle_gamma   90.00
#
_symmetry.space_group_name_H-M   'P 1'
#
loop_
_entity.id
_entity.type
_entity.pdbx_description
1 polymer ?
#
loop_
_entity_poly.entity_id
_entity_poly.type
_entity_poly.pdbx_seq_one_letter_code
_entity_poly.pdbx_strand_id
1 'polypeptide(L)'
;MVAAIAIAGRLDFNPITDKLINEDGEEVMLDEPTGWELPPKGFEVKDDGYLAPQEDGSGVVVNVAEDSERLQLLEPFTPIGTNVNNAKLLIKAFGKCTTDHISMAGPWLRYRGHLDNISNNCLIGAVNAYNKQTNLVKNQLDGEYGAVPATARAYKAAGGTFCSGWRS
;
A
#
# COMPACT_ATOMS: atom_id res chain seq x y z
N MET A 1 0.73 14.17 -22.76
CA MET A 1 1.29 12.82 -23.03
C MET A 1 0.29 11.70 -22.76
N VAL A 2 -0.26 11.54 -21.54
CA VAL A 2 -1.20 10.44 -21.22
C VAL A 2 -2.40 10.36 -22.19
N ALA A 3 -3.05 11.50 -22.46
CA ALA A 3 -4.19 11.55 -23.39
C ALA A 3 -3.81 11.10 -24.82
N ALA A 4 -2.66 11.55 -25.34
CA ALA A 4 -2.19 11.18 -26.67
C ALA A 4 -1.92 9.68 -26.79
N ILE A 5 -1.24 9.07 -25.80
CA ILE A 5 -0.97 7.63 -25.77
C ILE A 5 -2.27 6.83 -25.62
N ALA A 6 -3.21 7.31 -24.80
CA ALA A 6 -4.51 6.65 -24.61
C ALA A 6 -5.34 6.64 -25.91
N ILE A 7 -5.33 7.74 -26.67
CA ILE A 7 -5.97 7.82 -27.98
C ILE A 7 -5.27 6.89 -28.98
N ALA A 8 -3.93 6.88 -29.00
CA ALA A 8 -3.15 6.09 -29.95
C ALA A 8 -3.15 4.58 -29.67
N GLY A 9 -3.42 4.17 -28.42
CA GLY A 9 -3.48 2.76 -28.01
C GLY A 9 -2.13 2.03 -28.02
N ARG A 10 -1.00 2.73 -28.20
CA ARG A 10 0.35 2.16 -28.24
C ARG A 10 1.37 3.04 -27.52
N LEU A 11 2.33 2.41 -26.84
CA LEU A 11 3.29 3.09 -25.96
C LEU A 11 4.45 3.76 -26.71
N ASP A 12 4.70 3.36 -27.96
CA ASP A 12 5.74 3.89 -28.83
C ASP A 12 5.24 5.01 -29.75
N PHE A 13 3.99 5.46 -29.58
CA PHE A 13 3.44 6.60 -30.31
C PHE A 13 4.11 7.90 -29.86
N ASN A 14 4.65 8.64 -30.83
CA ASN A 14 5.17 9.97 -30.63
C ASN A 14 4.19 11.03 -31.18
N PRO A 15 3.45 11.78 -30.33
CA PRO A 15 2.48 12.77 -30.78
C PRO A 15 3.07 13.93 -31.59
N ILE A 16 4.40 14.09 -31.62
CA ILE A 16 5.08 15.14 -32.39
C ILE A 16 5.30 14.72 -33.85
N THR A 17 5.43 13.42 -34.13
CA THR A 17 5.84 12.91 -35.44
C THR A 17 4.88 11.92 -36.07
N ASP A 18 4.08 11.24 -35.25
CA ASP A 18 3.31 10.08 -35.68
C ASP A 18 1.86 10.48 -35.98
N LYS A 19 1.26 9.78 -36.94
CA LYS A 19 -0.12 10.01 -37.38
C LYS A 19 -1.06 8.94 -36.82
N LEU A 20 -2.33 9.30 -36.72
CA LEU A 20 -3.45 8.42 -36.37
C LEU A 20 -4.41 8.32 -37.55
N ILE A 21 -5.21 7.25 -37.60
CA ILE A 21 -6.29 7.09 -38.58
C ILE A 21 -7.59 7.46 -37.89
N ASN A 22 -8.34 8.41 -38.44
CA ASN A 22 -9.66 8.77 -37.94
C ASN A 22 -10.74 7.77 -38.43
N GLU A 23 -12.00 7.97 -38.03
CA GLU A 23 -13.13 7.11 -38.42
C GLU A 23 -13.39 7.11 -39.94
N ASP A 24 -12.99 8.17 -40.63
CA ASP A 24 -13.10 8.34 -42.08
C ASP A 24 -11.93 7.70 -42.86
N GLY A 25 -10.95 7.11 -42.16
CA GLY A 25 -9.78 6.47 -42.77
C GLY A 25 -8.65 7.44 -43.14
N GLU A 26 -8.71 8.69 -42.68
CA GLU A 26 -7.75 9.75 -42.99
C GLU A 26 -6.63 9.81 -41.95
N GLU A 27 -5.41 10.14 -42.40
CA GLU A 27 -4.27 10.38 -41.52
C GLU A 27 -4.36 11.76 -40.85
N VAL A 28 -4.42 11.77 -39.52
CA VAL A 28 -4.48 12.99 -38.69
C VAL A 28 -3.32 13.03 -37.70
N MET A 29 -2.89 14.23 -37.30
CA MET A 29 -1.93 14.43 -36.20
C MET A 29 -2.59 15.16 -35.03
N LEU A 30 -2.07 14.95 -33.83
CA LEU A 30 -2.54 15.67 -32.65
C LEU A 30 -1.87 17.05 -32.61
N ASP A 31 -2.68 18.10 -32.57
CA ASP A 31 -2.19 19.45 -32.36
C ASP A 31 -1.61 19.64 -30.95
N GLU A 32 -0.71 20.63 -30.81
CA GLU A 32 -0.15 20.99 -29.51
C GLU A 32 -1.27 21.47 -28.57
N PRO A 33 -1.41 20.89 -27.36
CA PRO A 33 -2.45 21.28 -26.44
C PRO A 33 -2.21 22.70 -25.92
N THR A 34 -3.24 23.54 -25.97
CA THR A 34 -3.24 24.88 -25.37
C THR A 34 -4.19 24.93 -24.18
N GLY A 35 -3.90 25.81 -23.22
CA GLY A 35 -4.69 25.93 -22.00
C GLY A 35 -4.48 27.25 -21.29
N TRP A 36 -5.41 27.57 -20.39
CA TRP A 36 -5.30 28.71 -19.51
C TRP A 36 -4.51 28.28 -18.28
N GLU A 37 -3.51 29.08 -17.85
CA GLU A 37 -2.74 28.77 -16.63
C GLU A 37 -3.62 28.79 -15.38
N LEU A 38 -4.54 29.77 -15.31
CA LEU A 38 -5.57 29.87 -14.29
C LEU A 38 -6.92 30.22 -14.94
N PRO A 39 -8.04 29.74 -14.39
CA PRO A 39 -9.36 30.09 -14.90
C PRO A 39 -9.62 31.59 -14.66
N PRO A 40 -9.94 32.39 -15.69
CA PRO A 40 -10.16 33.84 -15.56
C PRO A 40 -11.33 34.21 -14.64
N LYS A 41 -12.28 33.29 -14.48
CA LYS A 41 -13.47 33.46 -13.65
C LYS A 41 -13.27 32.93 -12.22
N GLY A 42 -12.05 32.54 -11.86
CA GLY A 42 -11.76 31.85 -10.61
C GLY A 42 -12.19 30.38 -10.63
N PHE A 43 -11.99 29.69 -9.51
CA PHE A 43 -12.44 28.31 -9.31
C PHE A 43 -13.88 28.29 -8.79
N GLU A 44 -14.74 27.51 -9.41
CA GLU A 44 -16.09 27.27 -8.90
C GLU A 44 -16.02 26.35 -7.67
N VAL A 45 -16.56 26.79 -6.53
CA VAL A 45 -16.61 26.00 -5.28
C VAL A 45 -18.07 25.93 -4.83
N LYS A 46 -18.78 24.87 -5.20
CA LYS A 46 -20.18 24.65 -4.78
C LYS A 46 -20.29 24.03 -3.39
N ASP A 47 -19.41 23.09 -3.09
CA ASP A 47 -19.27 22.40 -1.81
C ASP A 47 -17.79 22.01 -1.71
N ASP A 48 -17.07 22.58 -0.74
CA ASP A 48 -15.65 22.30 -0.54
C ASP A 48 -15.42 21.00 0.25
N GLY A 49 -16.51 20.33 0.68
CA GLY A 49 -16.48 19.10 1.46
C GLY A 49 -15.90 19.30 2.86
N TYR A 50 -15.72 20.55 3.31
CA TYR A 50 -15.17 20.84 4.62
C TYR A 50 -16.25 20.73 5.70
N LEU A 51 -15.97 19.94 6.72
CA LEU A 51 -16.79 19.85 7.92
C LEU A 51 -15.97 20.39 9.09
N ALA A 52 -16.39 21.55 9.60
CA ALA A 52 -15.77 22.16 10.77
C ALA A 52 -16.03 21.30 12.03
N PRO A 53 -15.05 21.19 12.96
CA PRO A 53 -15.30 20.56 14.24
C PRO A 53 -16.31 21.37 15.06
N GLN A 54 -17.04 20.70 15.95
CA GLN A 54 -17.88 21.40 16.92
C GLN A 54 -17.01 22.14 17.93
N GLU A 55 -17.39 23.38 18.28
CA GLU A 55 -16.68 24.17 19.29
C GLU A 55 -16.69 23.50 20.68
N ASP A 56 -17.82 22.88 21.04
CA ASP A 56 -17.95 22.04 22.24
C ASP A 56 -18.13 20.57 21.84
N GLY A 57 -17.07 19.79 22.03
CA GLY A 57 -17.04 18.35 21.74
C GLY A 57 -17.41 17.47 22.94
N SER A 58 -17.81 18.02 24.08
CA SER A 58 -18.01 17.26 25.33
C SER A 58 -19.11 16.18 25.23
N GLY A 59 -20.07 16.36 24.32
CA GLY A 59 -21.12 15.38 24.03
C GLY A 59 -20.78 14.34 22.96
N VAL A 60 -19.60 14.41 22.34
CA VAL A 60 -19.22 13.49 21.24
C VAL A 60 -18.82 12.13 21.81
N VAL A 61 -19.56 11.09 21.42
CA VAL A 61 -19.26 9.70 21.77
C VAL A 61 -18.67 8.99 20.56
N VAL A 62 -17.42 8.56 20.68
CA VAL A 62 -16.76 7.72 19.67
C VAL A 62 -16.96 6.27 20.07
N ASN A 63 -17.78 5.54 19.29
CA ASN A 63 -18.05 4.13 19.52
C ASN A 63 -17.40 3.27 18.43
N VAL A 64 -16.71 2.21 18.84
CA VAL A 64 -16.09 1.22 17.95
C VAL A 64 -16.65 -0.15 18.32
N ALA A 65 -17.36 -0.78 17.40
CA ALA A 65 -17.95 -2.11 17.64
C ALA A 65 -16.85 -3.18 17.77
N GLU A 66 -17.03 -4.14 18.67
CA GLU A 66 -16.06 -5.22 18.94
C GLU A 66 -15.89 -6.17 17.74
N ASP A 67 -16.92 -6.34 16.92
CA ASP A 67 -16.94 -7.16 15.71
C ASP A 67 -16.67 -6.36 14.43
N SER A 68 -16.28 -5.08 14.57
CA SER A 68 -15.97 -4.22 13.44
C SER A 68 -14.75 -4.75 12.68
N GLU A 69 -14.92 -5.04 11.39
CA GLU A 69 -13.79 -5.44 10.54
C GLU A 69 -12.94 -4.25 10.06
N ARG A 70 -13.39 -2.99 10.27
CA ARG A 70 -12.73 -1.78 9.74
C ARG A 70 -11.97 -0.97 10.77
N LEU A 71 -12.47 -0.94 12.01
CA LEU A 71 -11.94 -0.15 13.11
C LEU A 71 -11.70 -1.06 14.31
N GLN A 72 -10.53 -0.93 14.94
CA GLN A 72 -10.13 -1.67 16.13
C GLN A 72 -9.52 -0.68 17.12
N LEU A 73 -9.93 -0.74 18.39
CA LEU A 73 -9.24 0.00 19.45
C LEU A 73 -7.83 -0.59 19.63
N LEU A 74 -6.84 0.29 19.78
CA LEU A 74 -5.46 -0.14 19.95
C LEU A 74 -5.20 -0.58 21.39
N GLU A 75 -4.72 -1.80 21.56
CA GLU A 75 -4.14 -2.25 22.82
C GLU A 75 -2.68 -1.79 22.92
N PRO A 76 -2.23 -1.27 24.09
CA PRO A 76 -0.84 -0.93 24.30
C PRO A 76 0.08 -2.13 24.06
N PHE A 77 1.19 -1.93 23.34
CA PHE A 77 2.18 -2.98 23.13
C PHE A 77 2.88 -3.37 24.43
N THR A 78 3.07 -4.67 24.65
CA THR A 78 3.91 -5.18 25.72
C THR A 78 5.38 -4.77 25.49
N PRO A 79 6.05 -4.14 26.47
CA PRO A 79 7.47 -3.79 26.35
C PRO A 79 8.35 -5.03 26.10
N ILE A 80 9.26 -4.93 25.12
CA ILE A 80 10.16 -6.03 24.72
C ILE A 80 11.47 -6.09 25.52
N GLY A 81 11.66 -5.18 26.49
CA GLY A 81 12.90 -5.06 27.26
C GLY A 81 14.05 -4.41 26.48
N THR A 82 15.25 -4.45 27.04
CA THR A 82 16.47 -3.84 26.46
C THR A 82 17.35 -4.83 25.70
N ASN A 83 17.20 -6.13 25.96
CA ASN A 83 18.00 -7.19 25.35
C ASN A 83 17.10 -8.15 24.57
N VAL A 84 17.39 -8.31 23.28
CA VAL A 84 16.70 -9.26 22.40
C VAL A 84 17.63 -10.43 22.11
N ASN A 85 17.42 -11.54 22.81
CA ASN A 85 18.18 -12.78 22.62
C ASN A 85 17.34 -13.80 21.84
N ASN A 86 18.00 -14.67 21.08
CA ASN A 86 17.38 -15.78 20.34
C ASN A 86 16.25 -15.39 19.38
N ALA A 87 16.29 -14.16 18.83
CA ALA A 87 15.30 -13.74 17.84
C ALA A 87 15.43 -14.54 16.55
N LYS A 88 14.31 -15.06 16.05
CA LYS A 88 14.24 -15.79 14.78
C LYS A 88 14.23 -14.79 13.62
N LEU A 89 15.09 -15.01 12.62
CA LEU A 89 15.01 -14.27 11.36
C LEU A 89 13.75 -14.67 10.58
N LEU A 90 12.76 -13.78 10.50
CA LEU A 90 11.51 -13.99 9.78
C LEU A 90 11.73 -13.98 8.26
N ILE A 91 12.36 -12.91 7.77
CA ILE A 91 12.70 -12.75 6.37
C ILE A 91 13.98 -11.93 6.26
N LYS A 92 14.86 -12.32 5.34
CA LYS A 92 15.93 -11.47 4.84
C LYS A 92 15.50 -10.98 3.47
N ALA A 93 15.19 -9.69 3.35
CA ALA A 93 14.75 -9.17 2.08
C ALA A 93 15.92 -8.98 1.10
N PHE A 94 15.63 -9.16 -0.18
CA PHE A 94 16.60 -9.05 -1.27
C PHE A 94 16.31 -7.85 -2.16
N GLY A 95 17.32 -7.00 -2.37
CA GLY A 95 17.20 -5.82 -3.22
C GLY A 95 16.26 -4.78 -2.62
N LYS A 96 15.48 -4.10 -3.47
CA LYS A 96 14.53 -3.07 -3.06
C LYS A 96 13.35 -3.68 -2.31
N CYS A 97 13.00 -3.17 -1.14
CA CYS A 97 11.61 -3.11 -0.72
C CYS A 97 11.26 -1.80 -0.06
N THR A 98 10.07 -1.38 -0.44
CA THR A 98 9.42 -0.13 -0.09
C THR A 98 8.30 -0.44 0.91
N THR A 99 7.67 0.60 1.43
CA THR A 99 6.47 0.48 2.26
C THR A 99 5.39 -0.40 1.62
N ASP A 100 5.23 -0.36 0.30
CA ASP A 100 4.24 -1.19 -0.41
C ASP A 100 4.57 -2.68 -0.39
N HIS A 101 5.84 -3.06 -0.25
CA HIS A 101 6.22 -4.46 -0.07
C HIS A 101 6.06 -4.91 1.39
N ILE A 102 6.13 -3.98 2.35
CA ILE A 102 5.95 -4.23 3.79
C ILE A 102 4.46 -4.26 4.15
N SER A 103 3.66 -3.34 3.63
CA SER A 103 2.23 -3.23 3.86
C SER A 103 1.62 -2.53 2.65
N MET A 104 1.21 -3.32 1.67
CA MET A 104 0.60 -2.83 0.44
C MET A 104 -0.70 -2.06 0.69
N ALA A 105 -1.01 -1.14 -0.22
CA ALA A 105 -2.28 -0.43 -0.27
C ALA A 105 -3.36 -1.28 -0.98
N GLY A 106 -4.17 -0.67 -1.86
CA GLY A 106 -5.19 -1.37 -2.63
C GLY A 106 -6.30 -1.94 -1.74
N PRO A 107 -6.69 -3.23 -1.89
CA PRO A 107 -7.75 -3.85 -1.08
C PRO A 107 -7.55 -3.72 0.44
N TRP A 108 -6.30 -3.56 0.89
CA TRP A 108 -5.95 -3.46 2.30
C TRP A 108 -6.28 -2.10 2.93
N LEU A 109 -6.58 -1.07 2.12
CA LEU A 109 -7.01 0.23 2.65
C LEU A 109 -8.30 0.12 3.48
N ARG A 110 -9.14 -0.88 3.20
CA ARG A 110 -10.32 -1.23 4.02
C ARG A 110 -9.98 -1.46 5.49
N TYR A 111 -8.81 -2.02 5.78
CA TYR A 111 -8.38 -2.45 7.12
C TYR A 111 -7.44 -1.46 7.81
N ARG A 112 -7.25 -0.25 7.27
CA ARG A 112 -6.30 0.75 7.83
C ARG A 112 -6.60 1.16 9.28
N GLY A 113 -7.85 1.05 9.72
CA GLY A 113 -8.24 1.29 11.11
C GLY A 113 -8.24 0.04 11.98
N HIS A 114 -7.85 -1.13 11.45
CA HIS A 114 -7.88 -2.41 12.15
C HIS A 114 -6.52 -3.10 12.08
N LEU A 115 -5.75 -2.99 13.16
CA LEU A 115 -4.34 -3.39 13.18
C LEU A 115 -4.14 -4.90 12.94
N ASP A 116 -4.97 -5.76 13.53
CA ASP A 116 -4.81 -7.21 13.34
C ASP A 116 -5.12 -7.65 11.88
N ASN A 117 -6.18 -7.11 11.28
CA ASN A 117 -6.56 -7.41 9.90
C ASN A 117 -5.53 -6.89 8.89
N ILE A 118 -5.04 -5.65 9.04
CA ILE A 118 -4.03 -5.12 8.12
C ILE A 118 -2.71 -5.88 8.25
N SER A 119 -2.37 -6.38 9.44
CA SER A 119 -1.13 -7.17 9.66
C SER A 119 -1.05 -8.45 8.84
N ASN A 120 -2.18 -8.93 8.27
CA ASN A 120 -2.18 -10.06 7.34
C ASN A 120 -1.52 -9.76 5.98
N ASN A 121 -1.15 -8.51 5.71
CA ASN A 121 -0.36 -8.14 4.54
C ASN A 121 1.12 -7.89 4.83
N CYS A 122 1.55 -8.09 6.07
CA CYS A 122 2.90 -7.74 6.50
C CYS A 122 3.95 -8.52 5.69
N LEU A 123 4.81 -7.78 4.97
CA LEU A 123 5.97 -8.25 4.22
C LEU A 123 5.65 -9.26 3.10
N ILE A 124 4.38 -9.40 2.68
CA ILE A 124 4.02 -10.37 1.63
C ILE A 124 4.61 -10.00 0.26
N GLY A 125 4.91 -8.72 0.03
CA GLY A 125 5.56 -8.25 -1.20
C GLY A 125 7.09 -8.35 -1.17
N ALA A 126 7.71 -8.54 0.01
CA ALA A 126 9.17 -8.57 0.11
C ALA A 126 9.75 -9.85 -0.52
N VAL A 127 10.80 -9.69 -1.33
CA VAL A 127 11.51 -10.82 -1.95
C VAL A 127 12.44 -11.46 -0.94
N ASN A 128 12.26 -12.74 -0.64
CA ASN A 128 13.11 -13.48 0.28
C ASN A 128 14.48 -13.79 -0.36
N ALA A 129 15.57 -13.45 0.33
CA ALA A 129 16.93 -13.63 -0.16
C ALA A 129 17.34 -15.10 -0.36
N TYR A 130 16.71 -16.03 0.36
CA TYR A 130 17.08 -17.46 0.36
C TYR A 130 16.48 -18.25 -0.82
N ASN A 131 15.29 -17.88 -1.30
CA ASN A 131 14.58 -18.60 -2.37
C ASN A 131 14.13 -17.69 -3.53
N LYS A 132 14.35 -16.36 -3.43
CA LYS A 132 13.93 -15.34 -4.41
C LYS A 132 12.42 -15.26 -4.65
N GLN A 133 11.60 -15.78 -3.73
CA GLN A 133 10.15 -15.74 -3.81
C GLN A 133 9.57 -14.69 -2.84
N THR A 134 8.39 -14.19 -3.18
CA THR A 134 7.59 -13.31 -2.30
C THR A 134 6.65 -14.15 -1.44
N ASN A 135 6.31 -13.63 -0.26
CA ASN A 135 5.41 -14.29 0.70
C ASN A 135 5.72 -15.77 1.01
N LEU A 136 6.98 -16.19 0.92
CA LEU A 136 7.38 -17.57 1.21
C LEU A 136 8.66 -17.61 2.03
N VAL A 137 8.54 -17.96 3.30
CA VAL A 137 9.65 -18.03 4.27
C VAL A 137 9.66 -19.39 4.96
N LYS A 138 10.83 -19.82 5.40
CA LYS A 138 10.99 -21.06 6.16
C LYS A 138 10.67 -20.77 7.62
N ASN A 139 9.63 -21.41 8.14
CA ASN A 139 9.32 -21.41 9.56
C ASN A 139 10.40 -22.22 10.29
N GLN A 140 11.07 -21.59 11.24
CA GLN A 140 12.16 -22.20 12.02
C GLN A 140 11.66 -23.04 13.21
N LEU A 141 10.34 -23.17 13.39
CA LEU A 141 9.75 -24.04 14.41
C LEU A 141 9.56 -25.47 13.89
N ASP A 142 9.08 -25.61 12.65
CA ASP A 142 8.74 -26.89 12.01
C ASP A 142 9.62 -27.21 10.78
N GLY A 143 10.30 -26.21 10.22
CA GLY A 143 11.12 -26.35 9.02
C GLY A 143 10.34 -26.20 7.71
N GLU A 144 9.04 -25.94 7.77
CA GLU A 144 8.15 -25.84 6.61
C GLU A 144 8.17 -24.43 6.00
N TYR A 145 7.83 -24.33 4.72
CA TYR A 145 7.65 -23.03 4.07
C TYR A 145 6.22 -22.54 4.19
N GLY A 146 6.04 -21.26 4.49
CA GLY A 146 4.73 -20.66 4.63
C GLY A 146 4.71 -19.16 4.35
N ALA A 147 3.51 -18.60 4.41
CA ALA A 147 3.29 -17.16 4.28
C ALA A 147 4.03 -16.39 5.39
N VAL A 148 4.54 -15.22 5.06
CA VAL A 148 5.26 -14.35 6.01
C VAL A 148 4.41 -13.99 7.24
N PRO A 149 3.16 -13.48 7.10
CA PRO A 149 2.33 -13.15 8.26
C PRO A 149 1.95 -14.37 9.09
N ALA A 150 1.67 -15.52 8.45
CA ALA A 150 1.37 -16.76 9.15
C ALA A 150 2.56 -17.24 9.99
N THR A 151 3.77 -17.20 9.42
CA THR A 151 5.02 -17.56 10.11
C THR A 151 5.32 -16.60 11.27
N ALA A 152 5.11 -15.30 11.08
CA ALA A 152 5.25 -14.31 12.15
C ALA A 152 4.27 -14.56 13.31
N ARG A 153 3.01 -14.90 13.00
CA ARG A 153 2.00 -15.28 13.99
C ARG A 153 2.38 -16.56 14.73
N ALA A 154 2.92 -17.57 14.03
CA ALA A 154 3.42 -18.79 14.66
C ALA A 154 4.56 -18.50 15.65
N TYR A 155 5.50 -17.62 15.30
CA TYR A 155 6.55 -17.19 16.22
C TYR A 155 5.99 -16.44 17.44
N LYS A 156 5.06 -15.51 17.23
CA LYS A 156 4.39 -14.79 18.32
C LYS A 156 3.64 -15.75 19.26
N ALA A 157 2.92 -16.73 18.71
CA ALA A 157 2.18 -17.74 19.48
C ALA A 157 3.10 -18.67 20.29
N ALA A 158 4.30 -18.97 19.77
CA ALA A 158 5.31 -19.74 20.49
C ALA A 158 6.09 -18.90 21.53
N GLY A 159 5.70 -17.64 21.78
CA GLY A 159 6.39 -16.73 22.70
C GLY A 159 7.78 -16.27 22.20
N GLY A 160 8.08 -16.48 20.92
CA GLY A 160 9.37 -16.17 20.33
C GLY A 160 9.43 -14.75 19.77
N THR A 161 10.55 -14.07 20.00
CA THR A 161 10.88 -12.81 19.31
C THR A 161 11.38 -13.12 17.89
N PHE A 162 11.06 -12.26 16.93
CA PHE A 162 11.57 -12.37 15.58
C PHE A 162 12.01 -11.02 15.03
N CYS A 163 12.88 -11.05 14.02
CA CYS A 163 13.36 -9.86 13.33
C CYS A 163 13.30 -10.06 11.82
N SER A 164 13.13 -8.97 11.08
CA SER A 164 13.26 -8.93 9.62
C SER A 164 14.52 -8.14 9.27
N GLY A 165 15.37 -8.71 8.43
CA GLY A 165 16.66 -8.15 8.07
C GLY A 165 16.67 -7.52 6.68
N TRP A 166 17.36 -6.39 6.56
CA TRP A 166 17.58 -5.65 5.33
C TRP A 166 19.07 -5.46 5.12
N ARG A 167 19.55 -5.70 3.90
CA ARG A 167 20.90 -5.28 3.48
C ARG A 167 20.77 -4.62 2.12
N SER A 168 21.03 -3.32 2.08
CA SER A 168 21.20 -2.53 0.87
C SER A 168 22.34 -3.06 0.02
#